data_AF-A0A484ZD78-F1
#
_entry.id   AF-A0A484ZD78-F1
#
_cell.length_a   1.000
_cell.length_b   1.000
_cell.length_c   1.000
_cell.angle_alpha   90.00
_cell.angle_beta   90.00
_cell.angle_gamma   90.00
#
_symmetry.space_group_name_H-M   'P 1'
#
loop_
_entity.id
_entity.type
_entity.pdbx_description
1 polymer ?
#
loop_
_entity_poly.entity_id
_entity_poly.type
_entity_poly.pdbx_seq_one_letter_code
_entity_poly.pdbx_strand_id
1 'polypeptide(L)'
;MDYFTLFGLPAQYPIDLQALTIRFQDLQRQYHPDKFASGTQAEQLAAVSHSATINQAWQTLRHPLARAEYLLSLHGFDLASEQHTGTRHGVSDGTAGTARRAG
;
A
#
# COMPACT_ATOMS: atom_id res chain seq x y z
N MET A 1 -12.66 -3.63 3.33
CA MET A 1 -12.82 -4.62 2.26
C MET A 1 -11.43 -5.14 1.96
N ASP A 2 -11.17 -6.39 2.28
CA ASP A 2 -9.85 -7.00 2.16
C ASP A 2 -9.54 -7.36 0.70
N TYR A 3 -8.27 -7.50 0.36
CA TYR A 3 -7.84 -7.87 -1.00
C TYR A 3 -8.37 -9.24 -1.41
N PHE A 4 -8.46 -10.19 -0.47
CA PHE A 4 -9.05 -11.51 -0.74
C PHE A 4 -10.52 -11.40 -1.15
N THR A 5 -11.31 -10.64 -0.39
CA THR A 5 -12.73 -10.39 -0.68
C THR A 5 -12.92 -9.63 -1.99
N LEU A 6 -12.00 -8.71 -2.33
CA LEU A 6 -12.01 -7.98 -3.61
C LEU A 6 -11.90 -8.92 -4.82
N PHE A 7 -11.07 -9.96 -4.73
CA PHE A 7 -10.95 -10.97 -5.80
C PHE A 7 -11.92 -12.16 -5.64
N GLY A 8 -12.77 -12.16 -4.61
CA GLY A 8 -13.65 -13.30 -4.30
C GLY A 8 -12.88 -14.57 -3.93
N LEU A 9 -11.71 -14.42 -3.32
CA LEU A 9 -10.85 -15.51 -2.87
C LEU A 9 -10.98 -15.70 -1.35
N PRO A 10 -10.79 -16.93 -0.83
CA PRO A 10 -10.69 -17.15 0.60
C PRO A 10 -9.42 -16.48 1.16
N ALA A 11 -9.52 -15.93 2.37
CA ALA A 11 -8.40 -15.33 3.10
C ALA A 11 -7.45 -16.41 3.65
N GLN A 12 -6.68 -17.02 2.76
CA GLN A 12 -5.74 -18.11 3.06
C GLN A 12 -4.39 -17.86 2.38
N TYR A 13 -3.32 -18.41 2.96
CA TYR A 13 -1.99 -18.31 2.37
C TYR A 13 -1.86 -18.99 1.00
N PRO A 14 -2.27 -20.26 0.82
CA PRO A 14 -2.26 -20.89 -0.50
C PRO A 14 -3.43 -20.37 -1.33
N ILE A 15 -3.18 -19.47 -2.28
CA ILE A 15 -4.19 -19.01 -3.24
C ILE A 15 -3.94 -19.58 -4.63
N ASP A 16 -5.00 -19.72 -5.42
CA ASP A 16 -4.88 -20.02 -6.84
C ASP A 16 -4.53 -18.75 -7.63
N LEU A 17 -3.28 -18.69 -8.10
CA LEU A 17 -2.77 -17.57 -8.89
C LEU A 17 -3.46 -17.46 -10.27
N GLN A 18 -3.97 -18.56 -10.82
CA GLN A 18 -4.74 -18.54 -12.06
C GLN A 18 -6.09 -17.86 -11.82
N ALA A 19 -6.81 -18.28 -10.78
CA ALA A 19 -8.06 -17.63 -10.38
C ALA A 19 -7.86 -16.14 -10.07
N LEU A 20 -6.79 -15.78 -9.34
CA LEU A 20 -6.41 -14.39 -9.08
C LEU A 20 -6.23 -13.59 -10.38
N THR A 21 -5.51 -14.15 -11.34
CA THR A 21 -5.22 -13.49 -12.62
C THR A 21 -6.48 -13.31 -13.47
N ILE A 22 -7.36 -14.31 -13.50
CA ILE A 22 -8.66 -14.22 -14.20
C ILE A 22 -9.51 -13.12 -13.58
N ARG A 23 -9.64 -13.11 -12.24
CA ARG A 23 -10.42 -12.10 -11.51
C ARG A 23 -9.86 -10.70 -11.69
N PHE A 24 -8.54 -10.56 -11.69
CA PHE A 24 -7.88 -9.29 -11.96
C PHE A 24 -8.23 -8.73 -13.35
N GLN A 25 -8.17 -9.56 -14.39
CA GLN A 25 -8.51 -9.12 -15.74
C GLN A 25 -9.99 -8.76 -15.90
N ASP A 26 -10.88 -9.45 -15.19
CA ASP A 26 -12.32 -9.16 -15.16
C ASP A 26 -12.60 -7.81 -14.49
N LEU A 27 -12.02 -7.59 -13.31
CA LEU A 27 -12.12 -6.32 -12.57
C LEU A 27 -11.51 -5.16 -13.35
N GLN A 28 -10.33 -5.33 -13.97
CA GLN A 28 -9.73 -4.31 -14.82
C GLN A 28 -10.64 -3.95 -16.00
N ARG A 29 -11.31 -4.92 -16.63
CA ARG A 29 -12.25 -4.64 -17.73
C ARG A 29 -13.54 -3.97 -17.25
N GLN A 30 -13.96 -4.26 -16.03
CA GLN A 30 -15.16 -3.67 -15.44
C GLN A 30 -14.92 -2.22 -15.01
N TYR A 31 -13.77 -1.94 -14.39
CA TYR A 31 -13.41 -0.65 -13.80
C TYR A 31 -12.33 0.12 -14.60
N HIS A 32 -12.13 -0.22 -15.87
CA HIS A 32 -11.09 0.42 -16.69
C HIS A 32 -11.33 1.94 -16.76
N PRO A 33 -10.32 2.79 -16.52
CA PRO A 33 -10.49 4.24 -16.51
C PRO A 33 -10.99 4.78 -17.86
N ASP A 34 -10.69 4.08 -18.96
CA ASP A 34 -11.15 4.43 -20.31
C ASP A 34 -12.68 4.41 -20.45
N LYS A 35 -13.40 3.58 -19.67
CA LYS A 35 -14.87 3.61 -19.64
C LYS A 35 -15.44 4.88 -19.01
N PHE A 36 -14.66 5.50 -18.14
CA PHE A 36 -15.03 6.71 -17.42
C PHE A 36 -14.36 7.96 -18.01
N ALA A 37 -13.59 7.81 -19.09
CA ALA A 37 -12.91 8.92 -19.77
C ALA A 37 -13.90 9.96 -20.33
N SER A 38 -15.13 9.55 -20.65
CA SER A 38 -16.22 10.44 -21.06
C SER A 38 -17.07 10.96 -19.89
N GLY A 39 -16.79 10.52 -18.66
CA GLY A 39 -17.47 10.96 -17.44
C GLY A 39 -16.91 12.27 -16.88
N THR A 40 -17.49 12.72 -15.77
CA THR A 40 -17.02 13.88 -15.00
C THR A 40 -15.62 13.65 -14.43
N GLN A 41 -14.91 14.72 -14.10
CA GLN A 41 -13.57 14.63 -13.51
C GLN A 41 -13.57 13.82 -12.19
N ALA A 42 -14.65 13.88 -11.41
CA ALA A 42 -14.82 13.07 -10.21
C ALA A 42 -14.92 11.56 -10.51
N GLU A 43 -15.66 11.19 -11.55
CA GLU A 43 -15.80 9.79 -12.00
C GLU A 43 -14.48 9.25 -12.55
N GLN A 44 -13.74 10.07 -13.31
CA GLN A 44 -12.41 9.72 -13.80
C GLN A 44 -11.44 9.46 -12.63
N LEU A 45 -11.42 10.36 -11.64
CA LEU A 45 -10.56 10.21 -10.47
C LEU A 45 -10.92 8.96 -9.66
N ALA A 46 -12.22 8.69 -9.49
CA ALA A 46 -12.71 7.49 -8.82
C ALA A 46 -12.30 6.21 -9.56
N ALA A 47 -12.41 6.19 -10.90
CA ALA A 47 -12.01 5.05 -11.72
C ALA A 47 -10.50 4.77 -11.66
N VAL A 48 -9.67 5.83 -11.67
CA VAL A 48 -8.22 5.73 -11.48
C VAL A 48 -7.88 5.18 -10.10
N SER A 49 -8.52 5.71 -9.05
CA SER A 49 -8.33 5.23 -7.67
C SER A 49 -8.70 3.75 -7.54
N HIS A 50 -9.85 3.35 -8.08
CA HIS A 50 -10.27 1.94 -8.07
C HIS A 50 -9.29 1.03 -8.83
N SER A 51 -8.86 1.45 -10.01
CA SER A 51 -7.85 0.70 -10.78
C SER A 51 -6.53 0.57 -10.01
N ALA A 52 -6.10 1.63 -9.32
CA ALA A 52 -4.92 1.59 -8.47
C ALA A 52 -5.09 0.59 -7.31
N THR A 53 -6.24 0.59 -6.63
CA THR A 53 -6.54 -0.39 -5.56
C THR A 53 -6.51 -1.83 -6.07
N ILE A 54 -7.11 -2.11 -7.24
CA ILE A 54 -7.11 -3.45 -7.84
C ILE A 54 -5.68 -3.90 -8.19
N ASN A 55 -4.87 -3.01 -8.77
CA ASN A 55 -3.47 -3.30 -9.08
C ASN A 55 -2.65 -3.59 -7.82
N GLN A 56 -2.79 -2.77 -6.78
CA GLN A 56 -2.10 -2.97 -5.51
C GLN A 56 -2.49 -4.31 -4.87
N ALA A 57 -3.79 -4.60 -4.79
CA ALA A 57 -4.30 -5.86 -4.26
C ALA A 57 -3.74 -7.08 -5.03
N TRP A 58 -3.68 -7.00 -6.36
CA TRP A 58 -3.12 -8.07 -7.20
C TRP A 58 -1.62 -8.25 -6.94
N GLN A 59 -0.84 -7.17 -6.85
CA GLN A 59 0.59 -7.25 -6.53
C GLN A 59 0.82 -7.88 -5.16
N THR A 60 0.10 -7.44 -4.12
CA THR A 60 0.21 -7.98 -2.77
C THR A 60 -0.08 -9.48 -2.72
N LEU A 61 -1.16 -9.94 -3.37
CA LEU A 61 -1.53 -11.36 -3.35
C LEU A 61 -0.63 -12.22 -4.24
N ARG A 62 -0.15 -11.68 -5.38
CA ARG A 62 0.76 -12.39 -6.30
C ARG A 62 2.09 -12.73 -5.63
N HIS A 63 2.66 -11.80 -4.86
CA HIS A 63 3.94 -12.01 -4.19
C HIS A 63 3.77 -12.84 -2.90
N PRO A 64 4.46 -14.00 -2.75
CA PRO A 64 4.30 -14.86 -1.57
C PRO A 64 4.64 -14.18 -0.25
N LEU A 65 5.65 -13.30 -0.25
CA LEU A 65 6.08 -12.55 0.93
C LEU A 65 5.04 -11.49 1.32
N ALA A 66 4.70 -10.59 0.38
CA ALA A 66 3.69 -9.55 0.60
C ALA A 66 2.32 -10.13 1.00
N ARG A 67 1.97 -11.31 0.49
CA ARG A 67 0.76 -12.04 0.88
C ARG A 67 0.83 -12.52 2.33
N ALA A 68 1.97 -13.05 2.77
CA ALA A 68 2.16 -13.45 4.17
C ALA A 68 2.02 -12.24 5.10
N GLU A 69 2.69 -11.14 4.75
CA GLU A 69 2.66 -9.89 5.50
C GLU A 69 1.23 -9.33 5.60
N TYR A 70 0.51 -9.32 4.49
CA TYR A 70 -0.88 -8.89 4.44
C TYR A 70 -1.82 -9.80 5.23
N LEU A 71 -1.63 -11.13 5.15
CA LEU A 71 -2.44 -12.07 5.93
C LEU A 71 -2.21 -11.86 7.44
N LEU A 72 -0.96 -11.62 7.84
CA LEU A 72 -0.60 -11.34 9.23
C LEU A 72 -1.19 -10.01 9.72
N SER A 73 -1.19 -8.97 8.89
CA SER A 73 -1.81 -7.69 9.25
C SER A 73 -3.33 -7.80 9.42
N LEU A 74 -4.01 -8.64 8.63
CA LEU A 74 -5.43 -8.96 8.82
C LEU A 74 -5.72 -9.63 10.17
N HIS A 75 -4.75 -10.36 10.72
CA HIS A 75 -4.84 -10.99 12.05
C HIS A 75 -4.35 -10.06 13.19
N GLY A 76 -4.06 -8.79 12.90
CA GLY A 76 -3.60 -7.82 13.89
C GLY A 76 -2.08 -7.84 14.15
N PHE A 77 -1.30 -8.57 13.36
CA PHE A 77 0.16 -8.53 13.39
C PHE A 77 0.65 -7.46 12.41
N ASP A 78 0.90 -6.26 12.92
CA ASP A 78 1.39 -5.15 12.09
C ASP A 78 2.90 -5.27 11.85
N LEU A 79 3.27 -5.99 10.79
CA LEU A 79 4.68 -6.13 10.38
C LEU A 79 5.25 -4.86 9.72
N ALA A 80 4.38 -3.92 9.32
CA ALA A 80 4.76 -2.63 8.73
C ALA A 80 5.29 -1.63 9.78
N SER A 81 5.07 -1.90 11.07
CA SER A 81 5.48 -1.04 12.17
C SER A 81 7.00 -0.99 12.43
N GLU A 82 7.80 -1.84 11.78
CA GLU A 82 9.27 -1.90 11.93
C GLU A 82 10.04 -1.08 10.85
N GLN A 83 9.45 -0.04 10.26
CA GLN A 83 10.17 0.87 9.32
C GLN A 83 10.19 2.35 9.75
N HIS A 84 9.81 2.66 10.99
CA HIS A 84 10.01 3.99 11.60
C HIS A 84 11.11 3.97 12.68
N THR A 85 12.25 3.33 12.41
CA THR A 85 13.49 3.57 13.18
C THR A 85 14.49 4.31 12.29
N GLY A 86 14.23 5.61 12.11
CA GLY A 86 15.08 6.53 11.36
C GLY A 86 15.32 7.83 12.11
N THR A 87 16.13 7.75 13.17
CA THR A 87 17.14 8.74 13.54
C THR A 87 16.71 10.21 13.68
N ARG A 88 16.56 10.67 14.92
CA ARG A 88 17.06 11.99 15.31
C ARG A 88 17.90 11.89 16.58
N HIS A 89 19.13 11.43 16.37
CA HIS A 89 20.26 11.60 17.27
C HIS A 89 20.53 13.10 17.41
N GLY A 90 19.98 13.71 18.45
CA GLY A 90 20.33 15.05 18.90
C GLY A 90 21.45 14.96 19.93
N VAL A 91 22.68 14.66 19.49
CA VAL A 91 23.87 15.01 20.27
C VAL A 91 24.02 16.52 20.21
N SER A 92 23.58 17.18 21.26
CA SER A 92 23.97 18.54 21.58
C SER A 92 25.29 18.46 22.34
N ASP A 93 26.40 18.42 21.61
CA ASP A 93 27.72 18.69 22.12
C ASP A 93 28.38 19.75 21.23
N GLY A 94 28.93 20.79 21.88
CA GLY A 94 29.57 21.94 21.26
C GLY A 94 28.82 23.25 21.57
N THR A 95 29.42 24.28 22.17
CA THR A 95 30.81 24.50 22.50
C THR A 95 30.84 25.63 23.53
N ALA A 96 31.65 25.44 24.57
CA ALA A 96 32.00 26.48 25.52
C ALA A 96 32.66 27.69 24.82
N GLY A 97 32.36 28.87 25.35
CA GLY A 97 33.28 29.99 25.54
C GLY A 97 34.10 30.48 24.35
N THR A 98 33.87 31.72 23.94
CA THR A 98 34.95 32.70 23.82
C THR A 98 34.38 34.10 23.61
N ALA A 99 34.97 35.06 24.36
CA ALA A 99 35.15 36.46 24.01
C ALA A 99 33.88 37.37 23.98
N ARG A 100 33.89 38.65 24.41
CA ARG A 100 34.92 39.58 24.90
C ARG A 100 34.22 40.93 25.13
N ARG A 101 34.61 41.61 26.23
CA ARG A 101 34.68 43.06 26.47
C ARG A 101 33.86 44.04 25.62
N ALA A 102 33.22 44.98 26.32
CA ALA A 102 33.26 46.45 26.20
C ALA A 102 31.85 46.98 26.48
N GLY A 103 31.61 48.05 27.23
CA GLY A 103 32.43 49.04 27.93
C GLY A 103 31.46 49.92 28.72
#